data_AF-A0A958F1Z3-F1
#
_entry.id   AF-A0A958F1Z3-F1
#
_cell.length_a   1.000
_cell.length_b   1.000
_cell.length_c   1.000
_cell.angle_alpha   90.00
_cell.angle_beta   90.00
_cell.angle_gamma   90.00
#
_symmetry.space_group_name_H-M   'P 1'
#
loop_
_entity.id
_entity.type
_entity.pdbx_description
1 polymer ?
#
loop_
_entity_poly.entity_id
_entity_poly.type
_entity_poly.pdbx_seq_one_letter_code
_entity_poly.pdbx_strand_id
1 'polypeptide(L)'
;MQKYSKNRSFFFGAALLCLMLFGAIAAPLISSFDPNVQTTPSVTRFQSPSAEHWFGVDKFGRDVFSRVLHGGRISLFIAAVVVIGAVVIGGSYGAVAGYFGGWVDALFMRIVDALLAFPVIFLTVTCMALFGNGLFWLVAVLIFTGWMDIARLVRAEVHALKQQPFVIRAHASGIPAV
;
A
#
# COMPACT_ATOMS: atom_id res chain seq x y z
N MET A 1 -22.83 -17.16 -4.37
CA MET A 1 -22.70 -15.88 -5.09
C MET A 1 -23.84 -14.87 -4.83
N GLN A 2 -25.04 -15.27 -4.38
CA GLN A 2 -26.17 -14.35 -4.14
C GLN A 2 -26.05 -13.38 -2.95
N LYS A 3 -25.00 -13.47 -2.11
CA LYS A 3 -24.87 -12.65 -0.88
C LYS A 3 -24.17 -11.29 -1.10
N TYR A 4 -23.61 -11.03 -2.28
CA TYR A 4 -22.88 -9.78 -2.59
C TYR A 4 -23.68 -8.75 -3.41
N SER A 5 -24.77 -9.13 -4.10
CA SER A 5 -25.53 -8.21 -4.95
C SER A 5 -26.31 -7.13 -4.19
N LYS A 6 -26.44 -7.26 -2.86
CA LYS A 6 -27.16 -6.29 -2.01
C LYS A 6 -26.27 -5.24 -1.36
N ASN A 7 -24.95 -5.35 -1.50
CA ASN A 7 -24.02 -4.47 -0.79
C ASN A 7 -23.58 -3.31 -1.69
N ARG A 8 -24.34 -2.21 -1.68
CA ARG A 8 -24.09 -1.01 -2.51
C ARG A 8 -22.66 -0.48 -2.34
N SER A 9 -22.09 -0.61 -1.14
CA SER A 9 -20.72 -0.19 -0.84
C SER A 9 -19.66 -0.98 -1.60
N PHE A 10 -19.88 -2.27 -1.85
CA PHE A 10 -18.95 -3.10 -2.64
C PHE A 10 -18.91 -2.62 -4.09
N PHE A 11 -20.06 -2.42 -4.71
CA PHE A 11 -20.13 -1.93 -6.09
C PHE A 11 -19.56 -0.52 -6.24
N PHE A 12 -19.81 0.36 -5.26
CA PHE A 12 -19.23 1.69 -5.27
C PHE A 12 -17.70 1.66 -5.18
N GLY A 13 -17.13 0.89 -4.24
CA GLY A 13 -15.69 0.75 -4.09
C GLY A 13 -15.03 0.13 -5.33
N ALA A 14 -15.63 -0.91 -5.90
CA ALA A 14 -15.15 -1.54 -7.12
C ALA A 14 -15.19 -0.57 -8.31
N ALA A 15 -16.29 0.18 -8.48
CA ALA A 15 -16.41 1.18 -9.54
C ALA A 15 -15.36 2.30 -9.40
N LEU A 16 -15.12 2.78 -8.17
CA LEU A 16 -14.11 3.79 -7.90
C LEU A 16 -12.69 3.29 -8.21
N LEU A 17 -12.34 2.07 -7.78
CA LEU A 17 -11.05 1.46 -8.09
C LEU A 17 -10.86 1.26 -9.59
N CYS A 18 -11.89 0.78 -10.29
CA CYS A 18 -11.86 0.67 -11.75
C CYS A 18 -11.61 2.03 -12.39
N LEU A 19 -12.32 3.08 -11.97
CA LEU A 19 -12.14 4.43 -12.49
C LEU A 19 -10.70 4.93 -12.26
N MET A 20 -10.12 4.71 -11.09
CA MET A 20 -8.72 5.08 -10.80
C MET A 20 -7.73 4.29 -11.67
N LEU A 21 -7.94 2.99 -11.84
CA LEU A 21 -7.10 2.12 -12.67
C LEU A 21 -7.17 2.54 -14.14
N PHE A 22 -8.37 2.70 -14.69
CA PHE A 22 -8.56 3.12 -16.07
C PHE A 22 -8.01 4.53 -16.30
N GLY A 23 -8.26 5.47 -15.40
CA GLY A 23 -7.71 6.83 -15.49
C GLY A 23 -6.19 6.84 -15.49
N ALA A 24 -5.56 6.06 -14.59
CA ALA A 24 -4.11 5.94 -14.54
C ALA A 24 -3.54 5.25 -15.79
N ILE A 25 -4.08 4.12 -16.22
CA ILE A 25 -3.56 3.38 -17.39
C ILE A 25 -3.73 4.18 -18.68
N ALA A 26 -4.89 4.83 -18.85
CA ALA A 26 -5.18 5.68 -20.00
C ALA A 26 -4.56 7.08 -19.88
N ALA A 27 -3.77 7.37 -18.84
CA ALA A 27 -3.14 8.68 -18.68
C ALA A 27 -2.41 9.18 -19.93
N PRO A 28 -1.58 8.38 -20.64
CA PRO A 28 -0.89 8.84 -21.86
C PRO A 28 -1.83 9.19 -23.02
N LEU A 29 -3.05 8.66 -23.02
CA LEU A 29 -4.07 8.91 -24.05
C LEU A 29 -4.98 10.08 -23.68
N ILE A 30 -5.18 10.31 -22.37
CA ILE A 30 -6.10 11.32 -21.84
C ILE A 30 -5.37 12.65 -21.55
N SER A 31 -4.10 12.60 -21.12
CA SER A 31 -3.33 13.81 -20.83
C SER A 31 -2.73 14.39 -22.11
N SER A 32 -3.15 15.58 -22.49
CA SER A 32 -2.57 16.31 -23.63
C SER A 32 -1.23 16.97 -23.30
N PHE A 33 -0.90 17.14 -22.02
CA PHE A 33 0.29 17.87 -21.56
C PHE A 33 1.31 16.94 -20.89
N ASP A 34 2.58 17.25 -21.05
CA ASP A 34 3.65 16.57 -20.31
C ASP A 34 3.55 16.96 -18.82
N PRO A 35 3.44 15.98 -17.90
CA PRO A 35 3.24 16.23 -16.47
C PRO A 35 4.42 16.94 -15.78
N ASN A 36 5.60 16.97 -16.40
CA ASN A 36 6.83 17.50 -15.79
C ASN A 36 7.31 18.80 -16.42
N VAL A 37 6.78 19.20 -17.58
CA VAL A 37 7.18 20.44 -18.27
C VAL A 37 6.74 21.64 -17.45
N GLN A 38 7.73 22.42 -17.01
CA GLN A 38 7.51 23.70 -16.32
C GLN A 38 7.41 24.81 -17.37
N THR A 39 6.29 25.53 -17.40
CA THR A 39 6.18 26.75 -18.20
C THR A 39 6.74 27.95 -17.41
N THR A 40 7.59 28.74 -18.07
CA THR A 40 8.29 29.93 -17.54
C THR A 40 7.34 31.08 -17.10
N PRO A 41 7.77 32.06 -16.28
CA PRO A 41 7.11 32.36 -15.00
C PRO A 41 5.99 33.41 -14.96
N SER A 42 5.71 34.13 -16.05
CA SER A 42 4.95 35.40 -15.94
C SER A 42 3.45 35.30 -16.22
N VAL A 43 2.91 34.18 -16.76
CA VAL A 43 1.50 34.13 -17.20
C VAL A 43 0.72 32.88 -16.75
N THR A 44 1.35 31.81 -16.23
CA THR A 44 0.67 30.49 -16.05
C THR A 44 0.73 29.88 -14.65
N ARG A 45 1.13 30.59 -13.60
CA ARG A 45 1.16 30.05 -12.23
C ARG A 45 -0.20 30.15 -11.54
N PHE A 46 -0.60 29.12 -10.81
CA PHE A 46 -1.83 29.09 -10.01
C PHE A 46 -3.10 29.47 -10.79
N GLN A 47 -3.16 29.09 -12.07
CA GLN A 47 -4.37 29.29 -12.84
C GLN A 47 -5.49 28.39 -12.32
N SER A 48 -6.67 28.98 -12.15
CA SER A 48 -7.91 28.26 -11.84
C SER A 48 -8.25 27.25 -12.95
N PRO A 49 -9.08 26.23 -12.66
CA PRO A 49 -9.61 25.32 -13.67
C PRO A 49 -10.14 26.02 -14.92
N SER A 50 -9.74 25.54 -16.09
CA SER A 50 -10.15 26.04 -17.40
C SER A 50 -10.37 24.89 -18.39
N ALA A 51 -10.94 25.19 -19.57
CA ALA A 51 -11.14 24.19 -20.62
C ALA A 51 -9.81 23.60 -21.13
N GLU A 52 -8.73 24.37 -21.04
CA GLU A 52 -7.37 23.95 -21.37
C GLU A 52 -6.72 23.18 -20.22
N HIS A 53 -6.86 23.67 -18.98
CA HIS A 53 -6.33 23.06 -17.76
C HIS A 53 -7.45 22.62 -16.84
N TRP A 54 -7.93 21.38 -16.98
CA TRP A 54 -9.16 20.93 -16.31
C TRP A 54 -9.10 21.08 -14.78
N PHE A 55 -7.93 20.88 -14.17
CA PHE A 55 -7.70 21.06 -12.73
C PHE A 55 -6.85 22.30 -12.41
N GLY A 56 -6.61 23.16 -13.40
CA GLY A 56 -5.74 24.30 -13.28
C GLY A 56 -4.25 23.92 -13.28
N VAL A 57 -3.44 24.88 -12.86
CA VAL A 57 -1.97 24.82 -12.98
C VAL A 57 -1.29 25.03 -11.63
N ASP A 58 -0.25 24.25 -11.34
CA ASP A 58 0.48 24.37 -10.08
C ASP A 58 1.44 25.58 -10.02
N LYS A 59 2.14 25.72 -8.88
CA LYS A 59 3.11 26.81 -8.64
C LYS A 59 4.29 26.86 -9.64
N PHE A 60 4.50 25.76 -10.38
CA PHE A 60 5.57 25.62 -11.38
C PHE A 60 5.04 25.67 -12.81
N GLY A 61 3.77 26.04 -13.03
CA GLY A 61 3.23 26.12 -14.39
C GLY A 61 2.88 24.75 -14.99
N ARG A 62 2.73 23.69 -14.17
CA ARG A 62 2.41 22.33 -14.63
C ARG A 62 0.92 22.02 -14.55
N ASP A 63 0.39 21.37 -15.57
CA ASP A 63 -1.00 20.93 -15.63
C ASP A 63 -1.31 19.90 -14.53
N VAL A 64 -2.22 20.25 -13.60
CA VAL A 64 -2.52 19.42 -12.42
C VAL A 64 -3.24 18.15 -12.82
N PHE A 65 -4.11 18.20 -13.83
CA PHE A 65 -4.88 17.04 -14.28
C PHE A 65 -3.95 15.93 -14.82
N SER A 66 -3.02 16.29 -15.70
CA SER A 66 -2.01 15.39 -16.24
C SER A 66 -1.12 14.81 -15.13
N ARG A 67 -0.74 15.63 -14.13
CA ARG A 67 0.03 15.15 -12.97
C ARG A 67 -0.74 14.17 -12.09
N VAL A 68 -2.05 14.35 -11.92
CA VAL A 68 -2.90 13.40 -11.17
C VAL A 68 -2.97 12.07 -11.89
N LEU A 69 -3.19 12.05 -13.21
CA LEU A 69 -3.28 10.82 -13.99
C LEU A 69 -1.96 10.05 -14.03
N HIS A 70 -0.85 10.72 -14.37
CA HIS A 70 0.48 10.09 -14.41
C HIS A 70 0.99 9.73 -13.01
N GLY A 71 0.73 10.57 -12.02
CA GLY A 71 1.03 10.28 -10.61
C GLY A 71 0.25 9.07 -10.10
N GLY A 72 -1.01 8.91 -10.54
CA GLY A 72 -1.83 7.73 -10.25
C GLY A 72 -1.17 6.42 -10.67
N ARG A 73 -0.52 6.37 -11.84
CA ARG A 73 0.23 5.17 -12.31
C ARG A 73 1.34 4.80 -11.34
N ILE A 74 2.15 5.79 -10.95
CA ILE A 74 3.27 5.60 -10.03
C ILE A 74 2.75 5.16 -8.66
N SER A 75 1.72 5.82 -8.13
CA SER A 75 1.12 5.47 -6.84
C SER A 75 0.52 4.07 -6.82
N LEU A 76 -0.18 3.66 -7.88
CA LEU A 76 -0.74 2.31 -7.99
C LEU A 76 0.35 1.24 -8.08
N PHE A 77 1.42 1.51 -8.84
CA PHE A 77 2.58 0.62 -8.91
C PHE A 77 3.26 0.47 -7.54
N ILE A 78 3.54 1.58 -6.85
CA ILE A 78 4.10 1.56 -5.50
C ILE A 78 3.20 0.77 -4.57
N ALA A 79 1.89 1.05 -4.56
CA ALA A 79 0.94 0.36 -3.69
C ALA A 79 0.95 -1.16 -3.92
N ALA A 80 0.95 -1.60 -5.19
CA ALA A 80 0.98 -3.02 -5.51
C ALA A 80 2.27 -3.70 -5.03
N VAL A 81 3.43 -3.12 -5.34
CA VAL A 81 4.74 -3.69 -4.96
C VAL A 81 4.92 -3.70 -3.44
N VAL A 82 4.55 -2.62 -2.76
CA VAL A 82 4.66 -2.51 -1.30
C VAL A 82 3.75 -3.52 -0.62
N VAL A 83 2.49 -3.64 -1.04
CA VAL A 83 1.55 -4.60 -0.44
C VAL A 83 2.02 -6.04 -0.64
N ILE A 84 2.48 -6.40 -1.84
CA ILE A 84 2.99 -7.76 -2.09
C ILE A 84 4.20 -8.05 -1.18
N GLY A 85 5.18 -7.14 -1.13
CA GLY A 85 6.36 -7.30 -0.27
C GLY A 85 5.98 -7.41 1.21
N ALA A 86 5.09 -6.52 1.68
CA ALA A 86 4.61 -6.51 3.05
C ALA A 86 3.82 -7.77 3.40
N VAL A 87 3.02 -8.31 2.48
CA VAL A 87 2.28 -9.58 2.68
C VAL A 87 3.21 -10.77 2.73
N VAL A 88 4.24 -10.83 1.89
CA VAL A 88 5.21 -11.93 1.91
C VAL A 88 6.00 -11.93 3.23
N ILE A 89 6.54 -10.77 3.62
CA ILE A 89 7.34 -10.65 4.85
C ILE A 89 6.44 -10.78 6.08
N GLY A 90 5.38 -9.98 6.17
CA GLY A 90 4.48 -9.96 7.30
C GLY A 90 3.68 -11.25 7.44
N GLY A 91 3.22 -11.82 6.33
CA GLY A 91 2.52 -13.09 6.33
C GLY A 91 3.39 -14.25 6.80
N SER A 92 4.62 -14.37 6.31
CA SER A 92 5.54 -15.41 6.79
C SER A 92 5.92 -15.20 8.26
N TYR A 93 6.24 -13.97 8.66
CA TYR A 93 6.59 -13.63 10.04
C TYR A 93 5.45 -13.89 11.03
N GLY A 94 4.26 -13.40 10.71
CA GLY A 94 3.05 -13.57 11.51
C GLY A 94 2.61 -15.03 11.58
N ALA A 95 2.75 -15.77 10.48
CA ALA A 95 2.45 -17.20 10.46
C ALA A 95 3.37 -17.98 11.40
N VAL A 96 4.68 -17.71 11.39
CA VAL A 96 5.64 -18.36 12.31
C VAL A 96 5.31 -18.01 13.77
N ALA A 97 5.10 -16.72 14.08
CA ALA A 97 4.78 -16.29 15.43
C ALA A 97 3.47 -16.90 15.96
N GLY A 98 2.41 -16.91 15.14
CA GLY A 98 1.13 -17.54 15.49
C GLY A 98 1.23 -19.06 15.56
N TYR A 99 2.04 -19.69 14.71
CA TYR A 99 2.17 -21.15 14.63
C TYR A 99 2.98 -21.75 15.79
N PHE A 100 4.01 -21.09 16.32
CA PHE A 100 4.73 -21.62 17.48
C PHE A 100 4.16 -21.12 18.82
N GLY A 101 3.60 -19.91 18.87
CA GLY A 101 3.08 -19.36 20.12
C GLY A 101 4.16 -19.18 21.20
N GLY A 102 3.71 -19.04 22.46
CA GLY A 102 4.58 -19.02 23.63
C GLY A 102 5.71 -17.98 23.58
N TRP A 103 6.93 -18.40 23.86
CA TRP A 103 8.10 -17.51 23.90
C TRP A 103 8.54 -17.03 22.51
N VAL A 104 8.32 -17.84 21.46
CA VAL A 104 8.65 -17.47 20.07
C VAL A 104 7.79 -16.30 19.65
N ASP A 105 6.48 -16.40 19.92
CA ASP A 105 5.53 -15.32 19.66
C ASP A 105 5.89 -14.05 20.43
N ALA A 106 6.19 -14.18 21.73
CA ALA A 106 6.60 -13.04 22.55
C ALA A 106 7.88 -12.35 22.03
N LEU A 107 8.89 -13.11 21.59
CA LEU A 107 10.12 -12.58 21.01
C LEU A 107 9.85 -11.87 19.68
N PHE A 108 9.08 -12.50 18.80
CA PHE A 108 8.76 -11.96 17.48
C PHE A 108 7.94 -10.67 17.60
N MET A 109 6.90 -10.68 18.44
CA MET A 109 6.11 -9.48 18.67
C MET A 109 6.92 -8.38 19.35
N ARG A 110 7.88 -8.71 20.23
CA ARG A 110 8.77 -7.69 20.81
C ARG A 110 9.60 -6.95 19.77
N ILE A 111 10.09 -7.65 18.73
CA ILE A 111 10.81 -7.02 17.62
C ILE A 111 9.88 -6.08 16.85
N VAL A 112 8.67 -6.55 16.52
CA VAL A 112 7.67 -5.73 15.82
C VAL A 112 7.29 -4.49 16.64
N ASP A 113 7.07 -4.65 17.95
CA ASP A 113 6.72 -3.56 18.86
C ASP A 113 7.83 -2.51 18.93
N ALA A 114 9.09 -2.93 18.97
CA ALA A 114 10.25 -2.04 18.98
C ALA A 114 10.37 -1.25 17.67
N LEU A 115 10.10 -1.89 16.53
CA LEU A 115 10.14 -1.24 15.21
C LEU A 115 8.97 -0.26 15.03
N LEU A 116 7.77 -0.60 15.50
CA LEU A 116 6.60 0.28 15.45
C LEU A 116 6.71 1.51 16.35
N ALA A 117 7.55 1.47 17.38
CA ALA A 117 7.86 2.63 18.21
C ALA A 117 8.63 3.72 17.42
N PHE A 118 9.26 3.35 16.29
CA PHE A 118 10.01 4.29 15.46
C PHE A 118 9.07 5.04 14.49
N PRO A 119 9.06 6.39 14.48
CA PRO A 119 8.14 7.10 13.61
C PRO A 119 8.56 6.98 12.13
N VAL A 120 7.67 6.40 11.31
CA VAL A 120 7.91 6.10 9.89
C VAL A 120 8.30 7.34 9.08
N ILE A 121 7.75 8.52 9.42
CA ILE A 121 8.06 9.77 8.72
C ILE A 121 9.55 10.11 8.87
N PHE A 122 10.12 9.99 10.07
CA PHE A 122 11.55 10.27 10.29
C PHE A 122 12.41 9.28 9.52
N LEU A 123 12.11 7.98 9.59
CA LEU A 123 12.81 6.96 8.82
C LEU A 123 12.80 7.28 7.32
N THR A 124 11.63 7.62 6.79
CA THR A 124 11.45 7.92 5.37
C THR A 124 12.27 9.12 4.93
N VAL A 125 12.19 10.24 5.66
CA VAL A 125 12.94 11.46 5.32
C VAL A 125 14.44 11.24 5.45
N THR A 126 14.90 10.54 6.50
CA THR A 126 16.33 10.23 6.68
C THR A 126 16.84 9.32 5.57
N CYS A 127 16.12 8.27 5.19
CA CYS A 127 16.52 7.40 4.08
C CYS A 127 16.59 8.16 2.76
N MET A 128 15.61 9.02 2.48
CA MET A 128 15.64 9.89 1.29
C MET A 128 16.80 10.88 1.30
N ALA A 129 17.15 11.43 2.45
CA ALA A 129 18.28 12.35 2.59
C ALA A 129 19.63 11.66 2.39
N LEU A 130 19.79 10.42 2.88
CA LEU A 130 21.06 9.68 2.81
C LEU A 130 21.27 9.01 1.44
N PHE A 131 20.26 8.33 0.93
CA PHE A 131 20.36 7.50 -0.27
C PHE A 131 19.83 8.18 -1.53
N GLY A 132 19.29 9.40 -1.38
CA GLY A 132 18.70 10.20 -2.44
C GLY A 132 17.22 9.95 -2.64
N ASN A 133 16.59 10.86 -3.39
CA ASN A 133 15.17 10.81 -3.74
C ASN A 133 14.94 9.87 -4.93
N GLY A 134 14.97 8.56 -4.68
CA GLY A 134 14.70 7.50 -5.66
C GLY A 134 13.44 6.70 -5.35
N LEU A 135 12.72 6.28 -6.39
CA LEU A 135 11.54 5.40 -6.28
C LEU A 135 11.88 4.10 -5.53
N PHE A 136 13.08 3.55 -5.78
CA PHE A 136 13.56 2.35 -5.12
C PHE A 136 13.62 2.50 -3.59
N TRP A 137 14.27 3.57 -3.09
CA TRP A 137 14.42 3.79 -1.65
C TRP A 137 13.10 4.07 -0.96
N LEU A 138 12.19 4.80 -1.62
CA LEU A 138 10.83 4.98 -1.13
C LEU A 138 10.11 3.64 -0.96
N VAL A 139 10.11 2.80 -2.00
CA VAL A 139 9.46 1.47 -1.96
C VAL A 139 10.08 0.58 -0.89
N ALA A 140 11.42 0.58 -0.77
CA ALA A 140 12.13 -0.22 0.22
C ALA A 140 11.74 0.15 1.65
N VAL A 141 11.71 1.44 1.97
CA VAL A 141 11.28 1.91 3.31
C VAL A 141 9.83 1.54 3.58
N LEU A 142 8.94 1.75 2.61
CA LEU A 142 7.53 1.42 2.77
C LEU A 142 7.29 -0.08 2.99
N ILE A 143 8.01 -0.95 2.28
CA ILE A 143 7.97 -2.41 2.52
C ILE A 143 8.48 -2.71 3.93
N PHE A 144 9.63 -2.16 4.30
CA PHE A 144 10.26 -2.37 5.60
C PHE A 144 9.39 -1.91 6.77
N THR A 145 8.53 -0.91 6.58
CA THR A 145 7.62 -0.47 7.64
C THR A 145 6.25 -1.13 7.57
N GLY A 146 5.74 -1.43 6.37
CA GLY A 146 4.36 -1.87 6.16
C GLY A 146 4.08 -3.33 6.55
N TRP A 147 5.10 -4.19 6.63
CA TRP A 147 4.92 -5.61 6.95
C TRP A 147 4.50 -5.87 8.40
N MET A 148 4.79 -4.93 9.31
CA MET A 148 4.59 -5.08 10.76
C MET A 148 3.12 -5.26 11.14
N ASP A 149 2.22 -4.46 10.56
CA ASP A 149 0.78 -4.57 10.82
C ASP A 149 0.21 -5.86 10.24
N ILE A 150 0.68 -6.26 9.06
CA ILE A 150 0.29 -7.52 8.42
C ILE A 150 0.75 -8.71 9.27
N ALA A 151 1.95 -8.66 9.86
CA ALA A 151 2.44 -9.71 10.75
C ALA A 151 1.52 -9.91 11.96
N ARG A 152 1.06 -8.82 12.58
CA ARG A 152 0.12 -8.89 13.71
C ARG A 152 -1.24 -9.44 13.30
N LEU A 153 -1.76 -9.02 12.14
CA LEU A 153 -3.02 -9.52 11.59
C LEU A 153 -2.95 -11.02 11.32
N VAL A 154 -1.94 -11.48 10.58
CA VAL A 154 -1.77 -12.89 10.23
C VAL A 154 -1.52 -13.74 11.47
N ARG A 155 -0.72 -13.25 12.44
CA ARG A 155 -0.55 -13.93 13.73
C ARG A 155 -1.88 -14.14 14.45
N ALA A 156 -2.72 -13.11 14.53
CA ALA A 156 -4.04 -13.21 15.16
C ALA A 156 -4.93 -14.24 14.46
N GLU A 157 -4.95 -14.24 13.14
CA GLU A 157 -5.70 -15.23 12.33
C GLU A 157 -5.17 -16.66 12.53
N VAL A 158 -3.85 -16.85 12.54
CA VAL A 158 -3.26 -18.19 12.78
C VAL A 158 -3.61 -18.69 14.19
N HIS A 159 -3.56 -17.84 15.20
CA HIS A 159 -4.01 -18.20 16.55
C HIS A 159 -5.49 -18.56 16.60
N ALA A 160 -6.34 -17.82 15.89
CA ALA A 160 -7.76 -18.13 15.79
C ALA A 160 -8.02 -19.46 15.06
N LEU A 161 -7.30 -19.74 13.97
CA LEU A 161 -7.42 -20.97 13.19
C LEU A 161 -6.99 -22.20 13.98
N LYS A 162 -5.96 -22.11 14.83
CA LYS A 162 -5.52 -23.21 15.70
C LYS A 162 -6.61 -23.74 16.63
N GLN A 163 -7.53 -22.88 17.05
CA GLN A 163 -8.62 -23.24 17.96
C GLN A 163 -9.85 -23.79 17.22
N GLN A 164 -9.78 -23.93 15.89
CA GLN A 164 -10.92 -24.40 15.10
C GLN A 164 -11.10 -25.93 15.21
N PRO A 165 -12.36 -26.43 15.23
CA PRO A 165 -12.63 -27.86 15.38
C PRO A 165 -11.99 -28.76 14.32
N PHE A 166 -11.77 -28.26 13.10
CA PHE A 166 -11.14 -29.06 12.04
C PHE A 166 -9.64 -29.28 12.29
N VAL A 167 -8.94 -28.31 12.90
CA VAL A 167 -7.52 -28.46 13.29
C VAL A 167 -7.40 -29.44 14.45
N ILE A 168 -8.29 -29.32 15.45
CA ILE A 168 -8.32 -30.25 16.59
C ILE A 168 -8.59 -31.69 16.12
N ARG A 169 -9.52 -31.87 15.18
CA ARG A 169 -9.81 -33.20 14.58
C ARG A 169 -8.63 -33.74 13.78
N ALA A 170 -7.95 -32.90 13.01
CA ALA A 170 -6.75 -33.29 12.28
C ALA A 170 -5.68 -33.86 13.22
N HIS A 171 -5.46 -33.21 14.36
CA HIS A 171 -4.53 -33.70 15.38
C HIS A 171 -5.01 -35.01 16.03
N ALA A 172 -6.32 -35.14 16.32
CA ALA A 172 -6.90 -36.38 16.82
C ALA A 172 -6.77 -37.55 15.82
N SER A 173 -6.70 -37.26 14.51
CA SER A 173 -6.46 -38.25 13.45
C SER A 173 -4.97 -38.62 13.26
N GLY A 174 -4.08 -38.18 14.15
CA GLY A 174 -2.66 -38.55 14.14
C GLY A 174 -1.75 -37.59 13.38
N ILE A 175 -2.25 -36.44 12.92
CA ILE A 175 -1.39 -35.38 12.39
C ILE A 175 -0.66 -34.74 13.58
N PRO A 176 0.69 -34.69 13.58
CA PRO A 176 1.44 -34.15 14.70
C PRO A 176 1.00 -32.71 15.03
N ALA A 177 0.78 -32.44 16.32
CA ALA A 177 0.75 -31.07 16.82
C ALA A 177 2.21 -30.63 17.01
N VAL A 178 2.60 -29.53 16.37
CA VAL A 178 3.87 -28.84 16.61
C VAL A 178 3.62 -27.67 17.54
#